data_AF-Q89HW1-F1
#
_entry.id   AF-Q89HW1-F1
#
_cell.length_a   1.000
_cell.length_b   1.000
_cell.length_c   1.000
_cell.angle_alpha   90.00
_cell.angle_beta   90.00
_cell.angle_gamma   90.00
#
_symmetry.space_group_name_H-M   'P 1'
#
loop_
_entity.id
_entity.type
_entity.pdbx_description
1 polymer ?
#
loop_
_entity_poly.entity_id
_entity_poly.type
_entity_poly.pdbx_seq_one_letter_code
_entity_poly.pdbx_strand_id
1 'polypeptide(L)'
;MTSIARTFALSLGIAATTIFLIMLGLFIWRYPMEEREFRACRVVAAVLDRATMVEGQNLTVRPTPALEELKADSPNLWYVVSAGDMVSEYGSERRPALPFAFPYHGPVGSSVFSTLDQKSTFCLAVVQRGSLQLAMMVGEPHVRFGRLARNFLIRSVFSITLLALAFAATVAVGAALAARFVSRGIERVALRALAIDPAAPQGLISLCEVPRELKPLVEALNRAFGEIDAYIRMQRRFLGNAAHQLRTPLTLLRAKIDDVPDPALKVELVRDVRRLTSLVSAMLDLARLQNHAIEKRPIDLAEITLDVLADFGPSALDAGIELALERADQGPLLVQGVDAAIRSALANLVGNALIHARGARRITATLDRGSISIHDDGAGLPDDAEHKLLEPFQTGNSAGDGAGLGLSIVREIMAAHGGELVISSEPGRGTTMRLCFPEATATTRSRQLDLQTR
;
A
#
# COMPACT_ATOMS: atom_id res chain seq x y z
N MET A 1 -12.30 -0.66 19.56
CA MET A 1 -12.77 -0.13 18.26
C MET A 1 -12.75 -1.25 17.24
N THR A 2 -13.89 -1.92 17.05
CA THR A 2 -14.08 -2.94 16.01
C THR A 2 -13.58 -2.41 14.66
N SER A 3 -12.90 -3.26 13.88
CA SER A 3 -12.37 -2.88 12.56
C SER A 3 -13.48 -2.23 11.75
N ILE A 4 -13.34 -0.92 11.49
CA ILE A 4 -14.33 -0.15 10.75
C ILE A 4 -14.58 -0.81 9.40
N ALA A 5 -13.53 -1.30 8.73
CA ALA A 5 -13.61 -1.99 7.45
C ALA A 5 -14.37 -3.33 7.55
N ARG A 6 -14.10 -4.15 8.57
CA ARG A 6 -14.82 -5.41 8.78
C ARG A 6 -16.28 -5.15 9.15
N THR A 7 -16.55 -4.19 10.03
CA THR A 7 -17.94 -3.81 10.37
C THR A 7 -18.67 -3.22 9.18
N PHE A 8 -18.00 -2.40 8.33
CA PHE A 8 -18.61 -1.85 7.12
C PHE A 8 -18.91 -2.94 6.09
N ALA A 9 -17.97 -3.86 5.85
CA ALA A 9 -18.16 -4.96 4.91
C ALA A 9 -19.25 -5.91 5.39
N LEU A 10 -19.28 -6.24 6.69
CA LEU A 10 -20.35 -7.06 7.27
C LEU A 10 -21.70 -6.34 7.23
N SER A 11 -21.75 -5.05 7.58
CA SER A 11 -23.01 -4.30 7.59
C SER A 11 -23.57 -4.10 6.20
N LEU A 12 -22.70 -3.83 5.21
CA LEU A 12 -23.10 -3.69 3.81
C LEU A 12 -23.55 -5.04 3.23
N GLY A 13 -22.85 -6.12 3.56
CA GLY A 13 -23.24 -7.48 3.22
C GLY A 13 -24.61 -7.81 3.78
N ILE A 14 -24.81 -7.66 5.10
CA ILE A 14 -26.09 -7.92 5.77
C ILE A 14 -27.20 -7.07 5.15
N ALA A 15 -26.99 -5.77 4.97
CA ALA A 15 -27.99 -4.88 4.36
C ALA A 15 -28.38 -5.35 2.96
N ALA A 16 -27.42 -5.72 2.11
CA ALA A 16 -27.68 -6.23 0.76
C ALA A 16 -28.48 -7.54 0.79
N THR A 17 -28.12 -8.49 1.67
CA THR A 17 -28.86 -9.76 1.80
C THR A 17 -30.28 -9.55 2.31
N THR A 18 -30.46 -8.61 3.25
CA THR A 18 -31.77 -8.31 3.83
C THR A 18 -32.70 -7.66 2.79
N ILE A 19 -32.18 -6.68 2.04
CA ILE A 19 -32.92 -6.05 0.93
C ILE A 19 -33.30 -7.09 -0.13
N PHE A 20 -32.38 -7.99 -0.47
CA PHE A 20 -32.64 -9.07 -1.43
C PHE A 20 -33.76 -10.01 -0.96
N LEU A 21 -33.73 -10.46 0.30
CA LEU A 21 -34.76 -11.33 0.88
C LEU A 21 -36.12 -10.62 0.96
N ILE A 22 -36.16 -9.33 1.30
CA ILE A 22 -37.40 -8.54 1.31
C ILE A 22 -37.97 -8.41 -0.11
N MET A 23 -37.14 -8.09 -1.10
CA MET A 23 -37.60 -8.01 -2.49
C MET A 23 -38.07 -9.36 -3.03
N LEU A 24 -37.36 -10.46 -2.70
CA LEU A 24 -37.76 -11.81 -3.07
C LEU A 24 -39.11 -12.19 -2.42
N GLY A 25 -39.27 -11.87 -1.13
CA GLY A 25 -40.51 -12.08 -0.39
C GLY A 25 -41.68 -11.28 -0.97
N LEU A 26 -41.49 -10.00 -1.28
CA LEU A 26 -42.50 -9.17 -1.94
C LEU A 26 -42.87 -9.70 -3.34
N PHE A 27 -41.90 -10.23 -4.08
CA PHE A 27 -42.14 -10.83 -5.40
C PHE A 27 -42.97 -12.12 -5.29
N ILE A 28 -42.64 -13.00 -4.34
CA ILE A 28 -43.39 -14.24 -4.07
C ILE A 28 -44.79 -13.92 -3.53
N TRP A 29 -44.90 -12.99 -2.57
CA TRP A 29 -46.17 -12.57 -1.97
C TRP A 29 -47.12 -11.94 -2.99
N ARG A 30 -46.58 -11.15 -3.93
CA ARG A 30 -47.37 -10.54 -5.00
C ARG A 30 -47.77 -11.53 -6.09
N TYR A 31 -47.50 -12.82 -5.92
CA TYR A 31 -47.81 -13.88 -6.87
C TYR A 31 -48.96 -14.78 -6.36
N PRO A 32 -50.23 -14.32 -6.37
CA PRO A 32 -51.33 -15.17 -5.96
C PRO A 32 -51.70 -16.15 -7.08
N MET A 33 -51.71 -17.46 -6.75
CA MET A 33 -52.26 -18.53 -7.59
C MET A 33 -53.74 -18.31 -7.96
N GLU A 34 -54.52 -17.61 -7.11
CA GLU A 34 -55.94 -17.29 -7.31
C GLU A 34 -56.20 -16.47 -8.59
N GLU A 35 -55.22 -15.72 -9.07
CA GLU A 35 -55.37 -14.88 -10.27
C GLU A 35 -55.38 -15.70 -11.58
N ARG A 36 -55.06 -17.00 -11.55
CA ARG A 36 -55.16 -17.88 -12.74
C ARG A 36 -56.60 -18.28 -13.04
N GLU A 37 -57.34 -18.75 -12.05
CA GLU A 37 -58.73 -19.22 -12.22
C GLU A 37 -59.67 -18.07 -12.58
N PHE A 38 -59.51 -16.92 -11.91
CA PHE A 38 -60.27 -15.71 -12.22
C PHE A 38 -59.97 -15.17 -13.64
N ARG A 39 -58.72 -15.27 -14.12
CA ARG A 39 -58.36 -14.88 -15.49
C ARG A 39 -58.93 -15.84 -16.53
N ALA A 40 -58.90 -17.15 -16.28
CA ALA A 40 -59.54 -18.14 -17.16
C ALA A 40 -61.05 -17.89 -17.26
N CYS A 41 -61.70 -17.63 -16.13
CA CYS A 41 -63.13 -17.28 -16.04
C CYS A 41 -63.50 -16.09 -16.94
N ARG A 42 -62.75 -14.99 -16.87
CA ARG A 42 -62.98 -13.81 -17.72
C ARG A 42 -62.80 -14.08 -19.21
N VAL A 43 -61.79 -14.87 -19.58
CA VAL A 43 -61.52 -15.21 -20.99
C VAL A 43 -62.64 -16.05 -21.57
N VAL A 44 -63.08 -17.10 -20.85
CA VAL A 44 -64.15 -17.96 -21.35
C VAL A 44 -65.49 -17.23 -21.40
N ALA A 45 -65.80 -16.41 -20.39
CA ALA A 45 -66.99 -15.56 -20.40
C ALA A 45 -67.04 -14.64 -21.62
N ALA A 46 -65.90 -14.04 -22.02
CA ALA A 46 -65.83 -13.21 -23.21
C ALA A 46 -66.01 -14.01 -24.53
N VAL A 47 -65.57 -15.27 -24.56
CA VAL A 47 -65.81 -16.16 -25.71
C VAL A 47 -67.30 -16.51 -25.82
N LEU A 48 -67.94 -16.86 -24.70
CA LEU A 48 -69.36 -17.20 -24.65
C LEU A 48 -70.27 -16.00 -24.95
N ASP A 49 -69.95 -14.81 -24.44
CA ASP A 49 -70.70 -13.58 -24.73
C ASP A 49 -70.72 -13.29 -26.24
N ARG A 50 -69.56 -13.42 -26.90
CA ARG A 50 -69.46 -13.24 -28.36
C ARG A 50 -70.14 -14.34 -29.16
N ALA A 51 -70.15 -15.57 -28.65
CA ALA A 51 -70.79 -16.71 -29.31
C ALA A 51 -72.32 -16.73 -29.13
N THR A 52 -72.86 -16.02 -28.13
CA THR A 52 -74.29 -16.02 -27.84
C THR A 52 -75.04 -15.02 -28.71
N MET A 53 -76.08 -15.50 -29.38
CA MET A 53 -77.06 -14.70 -30.11
C MET A 53 -78.45 -14.88 -29.49
N VAL A 54 -79.15 -13.77 -29.28
CA VAL A 54 -80.53 -13.74 -28.79
C VAL A 54 -81.38 -13.19 -29.94
N GLU A 55 -82.21 -14.05 -30.53
CA GLU A 55 -83.13 -13.71 -31.62
C GLU A 55 -84.57 -14.00 -31.18
N GLY A 56 -85.33 -12.94 -30.88
CA GLY A 56 -86.70 -13.06 -30.37
C GLY A 56 -86.74 -13.76 -29.00
N GLN A 57 -87.36 -14.94 -28.93
CA GLN A 57 -87.45 -15.79 -27.74
C GLN A 57 -86.47 -16.97 -27.73
N ASN A 58 -85.52 -17.02 -28.68
CA ASN A 58 -84.51 -18.07 -28.74
C ASN A 58 -83.11 -17.53 -28.39
N LEU A 59 -82.45 -18.24 -27.47
CA LEU A 59 -81.05 -18.03 -27.12
C LEU A 59 -80.23 -19.19 -27.69
N THR A 60 -79.28 -18.87 -28.58
CA THR A 60 -78.41 -19.88 -29.20
C THR A 60 -76.95 -19.48 -29.10
N VAL A 61 -76.09 -20.45 -28.80
CA VAL A 61 -74.63 -20.27 -28.80
C VAL A 61 -74.07 -20.80 -30.11
N ARG A 62 -73.62 -19.90 -30.99
CA ARG A 62 -73.09 -20.26 -32.31
C ARG A 62 -71.68 -20.86 -32.19
N PRO A 63 -71.33 -21.86 -33.02
CA PRO A 63 -69.97 -22.36 -33.08
C PRO A 63 -69.05 -21.25 -33.63
N THR A 64 -68.11 -20.80 -32.80
CA THR A 64 -67.04 -19.88 -33.19
C THR A 64 -65.71 -20.61 -33.09
N PRO A 65 -64.68 -20.24 -33.88
CA PRO A 65 -63.37 -20.90 -33.81
C PRO A 65 -62.79 -20.96 -32.38
N ALA A 66 -62.96 -19.89 -31.60
CA ALA A 66 -62.51 -19.82 -30.21
C ALA A 66 -63.30 -20.74 -29.27
N LEU A 67 -64.60 -20.93 -29.51
CA LEU A 67 -65.44 -21.84 -28.71
C LEU A 67 -65.14 -23.31 -29.03
N GLU A 68 -64.90 -23.63 -30.30
CA GLU A 68 -64.53 -25.00 -30.72
C GLU A 68 -63.11 -25.37 -30.24
N GLU A 69 -62.15 -24.43 -30.26
CA GLU A 69 -60.83 -24.63 -29.66
C GLU A 69 -60.94 -24.88 -28.14
N LEU A 70 -61.78 -24.12 -27.44
CA LEU A 70 -62.02 -24.33 -26.00
C LEU A 70 -62.64 -25.70 -25.71
N LYS A 71 -63.64 -26.13 -26.50
CA LYS A 71 -64.25 -27.47 -26.39
C LYS A 71 -63.24 -28.58 -26.66
N ALA A 72 -62.35 -28.40 -27.64
CA ALA A 72 -61.33 -29.39 -27.98
C ALA A 72 -60.24 -29.51 -26.90
N ASP A 73 -59.82 -28.40 -26.29
CA ASP A 73 -58.81 -28.38 -25.24
C ASP A 73 -59.35 -28.79 -23.86
N SER A 74 -60.68 -28.78 -23.66
CA SER A 74 -61.35 -29.00 -22.38
C SER A 74 -62.34 -30.18 -22.43
N PRO A 75 -61.89 -31.44 -22.20
CA PRO A 75 -62.71 -32.64 -22.39
C PRO A 75 -63.94 -32.70 -21.48
N ASN A 76 -63.87 -32.09 -20.29
CA ASN A 76 -64.96 -32.04 -19.32
C ASN A 76 -65.74 -30.71 -19.31
N LEU A 77 -65.51 -29.84 -20.30
CA LEU A 77 -66.16 -28.53 -20.36
C LEU A 77 -67.68 -28.70 -20.37
N TRP A 78 -68.33 -27.93 -19.51
CA TRP A 78 -69.75 -27.66 -19.56
C TRP A 78 -69.98 -26.16 -19.39
N TYR A 79 -71.04 -25.65 -20.01
CA TYR A 79 -71.46 -24.27 -19.81
C TYR A 79 -72.96 -24.12 -19.89
N VAL A 80 -73.46 -23.10 -19.20
CA VAL A 80 -74.87 -22.69 -19.26
C VAL A 80 -74.91 -21.20 -19.51
N VAL A 81 -75.68 -20.78 -20.50
CA VAL A 81 -75.92 -19.38 -20.82
C VAL A 81 -77.41 -19.10 -20.66
N SER A 82 -77.74 -18.10 -19.85
CA SER A 82 -79.12 -17.71 -19.56
C SER A 82 -79.31 -16.21 -19.77
N ALA A 83 -80.43 -15.83 -20.38
CA ALA A 83 -80.90 -14.46 -20.48
C ALA A 83 -82.40 -14.42 -20.13
N GLY A 84 -82.73 -14.00 -18.91
CA GLY A 84 -84.09 -14.18 -18.37
C GLY A 84 -84.45 -15.67 -18.31
N ASP A 85 -85.65 -16.03 -18.77
CA ASP A 85 -86.13 -17.43 -18.76
C ASP A 85 -85.53 -18.29 -19.89
N MET A 86 -84.80 -17.68 -20.83
CA MET A 86 -84.14 -18.41 -21.92
C MET A 86 -82.83 -19.03 -21.42
N VAL A 87 -82.63 -20.32 -21.70
CA VAL A 87 -81.42 -21.06 -21.31
C VAL A 87 -80.91 -21.87 -22.49
N SER A 88 -79.60 -21.82 -22.72
CA SER A 88 -78.87 -22.71 -23.62
C SER A 88 -77.71 -23.33 -22.86
N GLU A 89 -77.61 -24.66 -22.92
CA GLU A 89 -76.57 -25.40 -22.21
C GLU A 89 -75.79 -26.33 -23.15
N TYR A 90 -74.56 -26.64 -22.73
CA TYR A 90 -73.68 -27.61 -23.38
C TYR A 90 -73.03 -28.48 -22.31
N GLY A 91 -72.98 -29.79 -22.54
CA GLY A 91 -72.37 -30.74 -21.61
C GLY A 91 -73.18 -30.92 -20.32
N SER A 92 -74.51 -30.85 -20.39
CA SER A 92 -75.45 -31.03 -19.27
C SER A 92 -75.14 -32.24 -18.40
N GLU A 93 -74.78 -33.36 -19.02
CA GLU A 93 -74.42 -34.63 -18.34
C GLU A 93 -73.20 -34.54 -17.44
N ARG A 94 -72.34 -33.54 -17.63
CA ARG A 94 -71.13 -33.30 -16.83
C ARG A 94 -71.33 -32.20 -15.78
N ARG A 95 -72.48 -31.52 -15.82
CA ARG A 95 -72.77 -30.39 -14.96
C ARG A 95 -73.22 -30.86 -13.56
N PRO A 96 -72.53 -30.46 -12.48
CA PRO A 96 -72.95 -30.76 -11.13
C PRO A 96 -74.18 -29.94 -10.71
N ALA A 97 -74.80 -30.29 -9.58
CA ALA A 97 -75.86 -29.49 -9.01
C ALA A 97 -75.36 -28.08 -8.65
N LEU A 98 -76.06 -27.06 -9.15
CA LEU A 98 -75.71 -25.65 -8.96
C LEU A 98 -76.36 -25.10 -7.69
N PRO A 99 -75.71 -24.16 -6.98
CA PRO A 99 -76.22 -23.60 -5.72
C PRO A 99 -77.36 -22.57 -5.89
N PHE A 100 -77.84 -22.33 -7.11
CA PHE A 100 -78.91 -21.37 -7.41
C PHE A 100 -79.73 -21.82 -8.62
N ALA A 101 -80.93 -21.25 -8.79
CA ALA A 101 -81.84 -21.51 -9.91
C ALA A 101 -81.77 -20.40 -10.97
N PHE A 102 -82.32 -20.66 -12.17
CA PHE A 102 -82.52 -19.66 -13.22
C PHE A 102 -83.96 -19.12 -13.14
N PRO A 103 -84.24 -17.81 -13.33
CA PRO A 103 -83.44 -16.58 -13.31
C PRO A 103 -82.18 -16.43 -12.47
N TYR A 104 -80.98 -16.17 -13.01
CA TYR A 104 -79.93 -15.59 -12.15
C TYR A 104 -80.15 -14.07 -12.00
N HIS A 105 -80.40 -13.61 -10.76
CA HIS A 105 -80.69 -12.20 -10.44
C HIS A 105 -79.59 -11.49 -9.62
N GLY A 106 -78.38 -12.06 -9.56
CA GLY A 106 -77.26 -11.48 -8.82
C GLY A 106 -76.52 -10.35 -9.57
N PRO A 107 -75.44 -9.82 -8.97
CA PRO A 107 -74.72 -8.67 -9.51
C PRO A 107 -73.96 -8.97 -10.81
N VAL A 108 -73.78 -7.94 -11.64
CA VAL A 108 -72.92 -7.97 -12.83
C VAL A 108 -71.45 -8.10 -12.41
N GLY A 109 -70.72 -9.04 -13.00
CA GLY A 109 -69.33 -9.32 -12.64
C GLY A 109 -68.95 -10.77 -12.92
N SER A 110 -67.73 -11.14 -12.53
CA SER A 110 -67.24 -12.52 -12.61
C SER A 110 -66.86 -13.00 -11.22
N SER A 111 -67.27 -14.21 -10.87
CA SER A 111 -66.98 -14.87 -9.60
C SER A 111 -66.66 -16.35 -9.83
N VAL A 112 -65.83 -16.93 -8.98
CA VAL A 112 -65.54 -18.37 -8.98
C VAL A 112 -66.24 -18.98 -7.77
N PHE A 113 -67.01 -20.03 -7.99
CA PHE A 113 -67.76 -20.76 -6.97
C PHE A 113 -67.30 -22.21 -6.92
N SER A 114 -67.37 -22.82 -5.74
CA SER A 114 -67.27 -24.27 -5.59
C SER A 114 -68.62 -24.92 -5.87
N THR A 115 -68.59 -26.13 -6.41
CA THR A 115 -69.78 -26.96 -6.59
C THR A 115 -70.35 -27.42 -5.25
N LEU A 116 -71.63 -27.80 -5.22
CA LEU A 116 -72.29 -28.25 -3.98
C LEU A 116 -71.63 -29.51 -3.37
N ASP A 117 -71.03 -30.35 -4.19
CA ASP A 117 -70.26 -31.52 -3.75
C ASP A 117 -68.80 -31.19 -3.37
N GLN A 118 -68.39 -29.92 -3.50
CA GLN A 118 -67.04 -29.40 -3.26
C GLN A 118 -65.92 -30.12 -4.05
N LYS A 119 -66.26 -30.83 -5.13
CA LYS A 119 -65.26 -31.57 -5.92
C LYS A 119 -64.65 -30.75 -7.05
N SER A 120 -65.33 -29.70 -7.50
CA SER A 120 -64.82 -28.81 -8.55
C SER A 120 -65.26 -27.36 -8.35
N THR A 121 -64.71 -26.47 -9.16
CA THR A 121 -65.09 -25.06 -9.21
C THR A 121 -65.70 -24.73 -10.56
N PHE A 122 -66.60 -23.75 -10.56
CA PHE A 122 -67.17 -23.19 -11.77
C PHE A 122 -67.10 -21.66 -11.74
N CYS A 123 -66.90 -21.09 -12.91
CA CYS A 123 -66.95 -19.66 -13.16
C CYS A 123 -68.41 -19.24 -13.38
N LEU A 124 -68.84 -18.17 -12.71
CA LEU A 124 -70.05 -17.44 -13.02
C LEU A 124 -69.64 -16.07 -13.54
N ALA A 125 -70.10 -15.70 -14.72
CA ALA A 125 -69.91 -14.38 -15.30
C ALA A 125 -71.25 -13.81 -15.75
N VAL A 126 -71.59 -12.64 -15.25
CA VAL A 126 -72.82 -11.91 -15.59
C VAL A 126 -72.43 -10.63 -16.31
N VAL A 127 -72.94 -10.47 -17.53
CA VAL A 127 -72.66 -9.32 -18.40
C VAL A 127 -73.97 -8.63 -18.77
N GLN A 128 -73.96 -7.31 -18.75
CA GLN A 128 -75.09 -6.50 -19.19
C GLN A 128 -75.02 -6.27 -20.71
N ARG A 129 -76.05 -6.69 -21.46
CA ARG A 129 -76.16 -6.51 -22.91
C ARG A 129 -77.42 -5.69 -23.23
N GLY A 130 -77.27 -4.37 -23.19
CA GLY A 130 -78.41 -3.44 -23.30
C GLY A 130 -79.33 -3.57 -22.07
N SER A 131 -80.62 -3.86 -22.30
CA SER A 131 -81.60 -4.11 -21.24
C SER A 131 -81.60 -5.55 -20.70
N LEU A 132 -80.87 -6.47 -21.33
CA LEU A 132 -80.80 -7.88 -20.95
C LEU A 132 -79.55 -8.17 -20.11
N GLN A 133 -79.67 -9.06 -19.12
CA GLN A 133 -78.55 -9.63 -18.38
C GLN A 133 -78.26 -11.03 -18.89
N LEU A 134 -77.01 -11.27 -19.29
CA LEU A 134 -76.52 -12.55 -19.73
C LEU A 134 -75.71 -13.19 -18.61
N ALA A 135 -76.25 -14.25 -18.01
CA ALA A 135 -75.55 -15.06 -17.01
C ALA A 135 -74.91 -16.27 -17.71
N MET A 136 -73.61 -16.41 -17.59
CA MET A 136 -72.80 -17.47 -18.18
C MET A 136 -72.10 -18.25 -17.07
N MET A 137 -72.25 -19.56 -17.07
CA MET A 137 -71.60 -20.46 -16.13
C MET A 137 -70.73 -21.43 -16.89
N VAL A 138 -69.54 -21.68 -16.36
CA VAL A 138 -68.55 -22.55 -17.02
C VAL A 138 -67.83 -23.36 -15.97
N GLY A 139 -67.86 -24.69 -16.09
CA GLY A 139 -67.05 -25.57 -15.27
C GLY A 139 -65.91 -26.22 -16.03
N GLU A 140 -64.82 -26.45 -15.31
CA GLU A 140 -63.61 -27.14 -15.79
C GLU A 140 -62.97 -26.61 -17.10
N PRO A 141 -62.90 -25.28 -17.35
CA PRO A 141 -62.26 -24.77 -18.56
C PRO A 141 -60.73 -24.98 -18.52
N HIS A 142 -60.20 -25.77 -19.45
CA HIS A 142 -58.76 -25.93 -19.68
C HIS A 142 -58.31 -24.94 -20.77
N VAL A 143 -57.89 -23.74 -20.36
CA VAL A 143 -57.32 -22.76 -21.29
C VAL A 143 -55.81 -23.01 -21.42
N ARG A 144 -55.33 -23.47 -22.58
CA ARG A 144 -53.88 -23.58 -22.85
C ARG A 144 -53.27 -22.18 -22.97
N PHE A 145 -52.70 -21.67 -21.88
CA PHE A 145 -52.07 -20.34 -21.78
C PHE A 145 -50.78 -20.12 -22.62
N GLY A 146 -50.50 -20.96 -23.63
CA GLY A 146 -49.22 -20.98 -24.36
C GLY A 146 -48.79 -19.67 -25.01
N ARG A 147 -49.73 -18.81 -25.45
CA ARG A 147 -49.40 -17.49 -26.04
C ARG A 147 -49.45 -16.31 -25.04
N LEU A 148 -50.23 -16.41 -23.96
CA LEU A 148 -50.25 -15.41 -22.88
C LEU A 148 -49.07 -15.59 -21.91
N ALA A 149 -48.49 -16.79 -21.83
CA ALA A 149 -47.34 -17.10 -20.99
C ALA A 149 -46.05 -16.37 -21.43
N ARG A 150 -45.84 -16.05 -22.71
CA ARG A 150 -44.58 -15.46 -23.19
C ARG A 150 -44.31 -14.06 -22.63
N ASN A 151 -45.27 -13.14 -22.72
CA ASN A 151 -45.09 -11.78 -22.18
C ASN A 151 -45.01 -11.79 -20.64
N PHE A 152 -45.63 -12.78 -19.99
CA PHE A 152 -45.60 -12.94 -18.54
C PHE A 152 -44.29 -13.57 -18.05
N LEU A 153 -43.78 -14.60 -18.72
CA LEU A 153 -42.44 -15.16 -18.47
C LEU A 153 -41.37 -14.10 -18.69
N ILE A 154 -41.44 -13.33 -19.78
CA ILE A 154 -40.45 -12.28 -20.07
C ILE A 154 -40.46 -11.22 -18.96
N ARG A 155 -41.63 -10.78 -18.50
CA ARG A 155 -41.74 -9.76 -17.44
C ARG A 155 -41.27 -10.26 -16.08
N SER A 156 -41.58 -11.51 -15.72
CA SER A 156 -41.12 -12.13 -14.48
C SER A 156 -39.61 -12.42 -14.50
N VAL A 157 -39.08 -12.96 -15.60
CA VAL A 157 -37.64 -13.22 -15.78
C VAL A 157 -36.85 -11.91 -15.79
N PHE A 158 -37.36 -10.86 -16.44
CA PHE A 158 -36.72 -9.54 -16.44
C PHE A 158 -36.62 -8.94 -15.03
N SER A 159 -37.67 -9.09 -14.22
CA SER A 159 -37.69 -8.60 -12.84
C SER A 159 -36.66 -9.32 -11.95
N ILE A 160 -36.60 -10.65 -12.08
CA ILE A 160 -35.68 -11.51 -11.31
C ILE A 160 -34.23 -11.26 -11.73
N THR A 161 -33.96 -11.13 -13.03
CA THR A 161 -32.61 -10.84 -13.54
C THR A 161 -32.12 -9.45 -13.11
N LEU A 162 -32.99 -8.44 -13.11
CA LEU A 162 -32.65 -7.11 -12.62
C LEU A 162 -32.29 -7.12 -11.12
N LEU A 163 -33.05 -7.87 -10.31
CA LEU A 163 -32.78 -8.03 -8.88
C LEU A 163 -31.44 -8.74 -8.62
N ALA A 164 -31.17 -9.82 -9.36
CA ALA A 164 -29.90 -10.54 -9.28
C ALA A 164 -28.72 -9.65 -9.68
N LEU A 165 -28.86 -8.82 -10.71
CA LEU A 165 -27.83 -7.89 -11.16
C LEU A 165 -27.55 -6.80 -10.12
N ALA A 166 -28.60 -6.24 -9.51
CA ALA A 166 -28.46 -5.25 -8.44
C ALA A 166 -27.73 -5.82 -7.23
N PHE A 167 -28.06 -7.06 -6.83
CA PHE A 167 -27.35 -7.75 -5.76
C PHE A 167 -25.87 -7.98 -6.09
N ALA A 168 -25.57 -8.53 -7.28
CA ALA A 168 -24.19 -8.73 -7.73
C ALA A 168 -23.38 -7.42 -7.76
N ALA A 169 -23.98 -6.33 -8.22
CA ALA A 169 -23.34 -5.01 -8.24
C ALA A 169 -23.02 -4.50 -6.82
N THR A 170 -23.95 -4.62 -5.87
CA THR A 170 -23.71 -4.20 -4.47
C THR A 170 -22.59 -5.00 -3.81
N VAL A 171 -22.54 -6.31 -4.03
CA VAL A 171 -21.47 -7.18 -3.52
C VAL A 171 -20.13 -6.81 -4.14
N ALA A 172 -20.07 -6.60 -5.45
CA ALA A 172 -18.84 -6.23 -6.15
C ALA A 172 -18.29 -4.86 -5.70
N VAL A 173 -19.15 -3.85 -5.56
CA VAL A 173 -18.76 -2.52 -5.07
C VAL A 173 -18.27 -2.60 -3.62
N GLY A 174 -18.96 -3.35 -2.76
CA GLY A 174 -18.55 -3.57 -1.38
C GLY A 174 -17.16 -4.22 -1.27
N ALA A 175 -16.92 -5.26 -2.07
CA ALA A 175 -15.63 -5.94 -2.13
C ALA A 175 -14.51 -5.02 -2.64
N ALA A 176 -14.77 -4.24 -3.69
CA ALA A 176 -13.79 -3.31 -4.27
C ALA A 176 -13.41 -2.18 -3.30
N LEU A 177 -14.38 -1.62 -2.57
CA LEU A 177 -14.13 -0.59 -1.56
C LEU A 177 -13.32 -1.13 -0.38
N ALA A 178 -13.66 -2.33 0.11
CA ALA A 178 -12.90 -2.99 1.17
C ALA A 178 -11.44 -3.25 0.74
N ALA A 179 -11.23 -3.77 -0.47
CA ALA A 179 -9.90 -4.00 -1.02
C ALA A 179 -9.09 -2.69 -1.10
N ARG A 180 -9.65 -1.61 -1.67
CA ARG A 180 -8.95 -0.32 -1.76
C ARG A 180 -8.57 0.26 -0.39
N PHE A 181 -9.40 0.08 0.63
CA PHE A 181 -9.12 0.61 1.97
C PHE A 181 -7.96 -0.12 2.64
N VAL A 182 -7.91 -1.45 2.52
CA VAL A 182 -6.83 -2.28 3.04
C VAL A 182 -5.51 -2.00 2.32
N SER A 183 -5.53 -1.97 0.97
CA SER A 183 -4.33 -1.71 0.17
C SER A 183 -3.69 -0.35 0.49
N ARG A 184 -4.50 0.71 0.64
CA ARG A 184 -3.99 2.04 1.02
C ARG A 184 -3.40 2.10 2.43
N GLY A 185 -3.89 1.25 3.35
CA GLY A 185 -3.32 1.12 4.68
C GLY A 185 -1.94 0.48 4.64
N ILE A 186 -1.78 -0.58 3.85
CA ILE A 186 -0.51 -1.29 3.65
C ILE A 186 0.51 -0.38 2.97
N GLU A 187 0.12 0.34 1.91
CA GLU A 187 1.01 1.22 1.16
C GLU A 187 1.58 2.35 2.03
N ARG A 188 0.76 2.96 2.90
CA ARG A 188 1.23 3.99 3.85
C ARG A 188 2.19 3.45 4.89
N VAL A 189 1.94 2.25 5.41
CA VAL A 189 2.84 1.59 6.36
C VAL A 189 4.15 1.20 5.67
N ALA A 190 4.08 0.67 4.45
CA ALA A 190 5.24 0.29 3.64
C ALA A 190 6.12 1.50 3.28
N LEU A 191 5.52 2.62 2.84
CA LEU A 191 6.25 3.85 2.54
C LEU A 191 6.94 4.43 3.77
N ARG A 192 6.30 4.37 4.96
CA ARG A 192 6.94 4.81 6.21
C ARG A 192 8.03 3.86 6.69
N ALA A 193 7.86 2.55 6.52
CA ALA A 193 8.90 1.58 6.83
C ALA A 193 10.12 1.72 5.90
N LEU A 194 9.90 2.01 4.61
CA LEU A 194 10.95 2.30 3.63
C LEU A 194 11.66 3.64 3.87
N ALA A 195 11.01 4.58 4.56
CA ALA A 195 11.59 5.87 4.93
C ALA A 195 12.43 5.82 6.21
N ILE A 196 12.44 4.69 6.94
CA ILE A 196 13.32 4.50 8.08
C ILE A 196 14.70 4.09 7.56
N ASP A 197 15.68 4.97 7.77
CA ASP A 197 17.08 4.74 7.40
C ASP A 197 17.64 3.53 8.19
N PRO A 198 18.16 2.48 7.52
CA PRO A 198 18.80 1.35 8.18
C PRO A 198 19.99 1.73 9.07
N ALA A 199 20.68 2.83 8.77
CA ALA A 199 21.85 3.31 9.50
C ALA A 199 21.47 4.11 10.77
N ALA A 200 20.22 4.58 10.85
CA ALA A 200 19.68 5.34 11.96
C ALA A 200 18.18 5.00 12.15
N PRO A 201 17.84 3.86 12.79
CA PRO A 201 16.46 3.45 13.02
C PRO A 201 15.79 4.31 14.11
N GLN A 202 15.75 5.62 13.90
CA GLN A 202 15.07 6.59 14.74
C GLN A 202 13.72 6.89 14.12
N GLY A 203 12.72 6.10 14.49
CA GLY A 203 11.36 6.31 14.03
C GLY A 203 10.45 5.20 14.49
N LEU A 204 9.58 5.48 15.47
CA LEU A 204 8.44 4.61 15.72
C LEU A 204 7.36 4.91 14.68
N ILE A 205 6.87 3.87 14.03
CA ILE A 205 5.66 3.99 13.22
C ILE A 205 4.50 4.26 14.17
N SER A 206 3.89 5.45 14.07
CA SER A 206 2.78 5.85 14.93
C SER A 206 1.56 4.94 14.72
N LEU A 207 1.12 4.28 15.81
CA LEU A 207 0.00 3.32 15.81
C LEU A 207 -1.38 4.00 15.67
N CYS A 208 -1.44 5.34 15.76
CA CYS A 208 -2.69 6.10 15.62
C CYS A 208 -3.25 6.06 14.20
N GLU A 209 -2.39 5.93 13.19
CA GLU A 209 -2.77 5.97 11.77
C GLU A 209 -2.83 4.59 11.12
N VAL A 210 -2.54 3.54 11.88
CA VAL A 210 -2.45 2.16 11.39
C VAL A 210 -3.80 1.44 11.61
N PRO A 211 -4.37 0.81 10.57
CA PRO A 211 -5.54 -0.07 10.72
C PRO A 211 -5.33 -1.12 11.81
N ARG A 212 -6.38 -1.45 12.56
CA ARG A 212 -6.27 -2.28 13.79
C ARG A 212 -5.69 -3.67 13.50
N GLU A 213 -5.90 -4.19 12.30
CA GLU A 213 -5.38 -5.46 11.79
C GLU A 213 -3.87 -5.46 11.60
N LEU A 214 -3.29 -4.30 11.24
CA LEU A 214 -1.86 -4.15 11.00
C LEU A 214 -1.10 -3.74 12.26
N LYS A 215 -1.80 -3.35 13.34
CA LYS A 215 -1.16 -2.93 14.60
C LYS A 215 -0.22 -3.98 15.19
N PRO A 216 -0.58 -5.29 15.30
CA PRO A 216 0.33 -6.29 15.85
C PRO A 216 1.62 -6.42 15.04
N LEU A 217 1.53 -6.29 13.70
CA LEU A 217 2.69 -6.31 12.82
C LEU A 217 3.58 -5.08 13.02
N VAL A 218 2.98 -3.89 13.08
CA VAL A 218 3.71 -2.64 13.32
C VAL A 218 4.35 -2.62 14.72
N GLU A 219 3.68 -3.17 15.73
CA GLU A 219 4.24 -3.35 17.08
C GLU A 219 5.45 -4.29 17.07
N ALA A 220 5.36 -5.42 16.37
CA ALA A 220 6.48 -6.34 16.20
C ALA A 220 7.66 -5.67 15.48
N LEU A 221 7.38 -4.88 14.44
CA LEU A 221 8.40 -4.14 13.71
C LEU A 221 9.07 -3.06 14.56
N ASN A 222 8.28 -2.26 15.30
CA ASN A 222 8.80 -1.27 16.24
C ASN A 222 9.68 -1.92 17.32
N ARG A 223 9.30 -3.12 17.81
CA ARG A 223 10.12 -3.88 18.76
C ARG A 223 11.45 -4.30 18.15
N ALA A 224 11.42 -4.86 16.94
CA ALA A 224 12.63 -5.27 16.23
C ALA A 224 13.58 -4.08 15.98
N PHE A 225 13.06 -2.92 15.56
CA PHE A 225 13.87 -1.71 15.43
C PHE A 225 14.47 -1.26 16.77
N GLY A 226 13.70 -1.33 17.86
CA GLY A 226 14.21 -1.02 19.20
C GLY A 226 15.34 -1.97 19.66
N GLU A 227 15.23 -3.27 19.35
CA GLU A 227 16.27 -4.26 19.66
C GLU A 227 17.55 -4.02 18.84
N ILE A 228 17.42 -3.72 17.55
CA ILE A 228 18.55 -3.38 16.66
C ILE A 228 19.27 -2.13 17.18
N ASP A 229 18.52 -1.08 17.50
CA ASP A 229 19.07 0.17 18.04
C ASP A 229 19.79 -0.04 19.39
N ALA A 230 19.24 -0.89 20.26
CA ALA A 230 19.91 -1.29 21.49
C ALA A 230 21.23 -2.06 21.24
N TYR A 231 21.24 -2.98 20.27
CA TYR A 231 22.43 -3.74 19.89
C TYR A 231 23.53 -2.83 19.34
N ILE A 232 23.18 -1.91 18.42
CA ILE A 232 24.12 -0.93 17.86
C ILE A 232 24.72 -0.07 18.97
N ARG A 233 23.92 0.44 19.92
CA ARG A 233 24.43 1.21 21.07
C ARG A 233 25.37 0.39 21.96
N MET A 234 25.09 -0.90 22.16
CA MET A 234 25.95 -1.78 22.94
C MET A 234 27.30 -1.98 22.24
N GLN A 235 27.28 -2.24 20.93
CA GLN A 235 28.48 -2.39 20.11
C GLN A 235 29.33 -1.09 20.13
N ARG A 236 28.70 0.08 19.99
CA ARG A 236 29.40 1.38 20.11
C ARG A 236 30.11 1.56 21.45
N ARG A 237 29.44 1.25 22.56
CA ARG A 237 30.04 1.34 23.91
C ARG A 237 31.19 0.34 24.08
N PHE A 238 31.04 -0.88 23.58
CA PHE A 238 32.09 -1.91 23.64
C PHE A 238 33.35 -1.47 22.88
N LEU A 239 33.21 -1.02 21.63
CA LEU A 239 34.34 -0.49 20.83
C LEU A 239 34.99 0.72 21.51
N GLY A 240 34.19 1.65 22.04
CA GLY A 240 34.69 2.81 22.77
C GLY A 240 35.53 2.43 24.00
N ASN A 241 35.06 1.45 24.78
CA ASN A 241 35.78 0.96 25.96
C ASN A 241 37.05 0.18 25.59
N ALA A 242 36.97 -0.69 24.57
CA ALA A 242 38.12 -1.41 24.04
C ALA A 242 39.22 -0.45 23.56
N ALA A 243 38.84 0.65 22.91
CA ALA A 243 39.77 1.69 22.49
C ALA A 243 40.61 2.24 23.64
N HIS A 244 39.92 2.61 24.72
CA HIS A 244 40.58 3.20 25.87
C HIS A 244 41.47 2.19 26.60
N GLN A 245 40.97 0.95 26.77
CA GLN A 245 41.72 -0.12 27.41
C GLN A 245 42.95 -0.58 26.62
N LEU A 246 42.97 -0.45 25.28
CA LEU A 246 44.13 -0.77 24.46
C LEU A 246 45.16 0.38 24.39
N ARG A 247 44.73 1.64 24.50
CA ARG A 247 45.66 2.79 24.55
C ARG A 247 46.58 2.74 25.77
N THR A 248 46.02 2.45 26.95
CA THR A 248 46.77 2.42 28.21
C THR A 248 47.99 1.48 28.19
N PRO A 249 47.89 0.19 27.82
CA PRO A 249 49.04 -0.70 27.76
C PRO A 249 50.02 -0.32 26.64
N LEU A 250 49.56 0.26 25.52
CA LEU A 250 50.46 0.73 24.46
C LEU A 250 51.28 1.95 24.90
N THR A 251 50.69 2.89 25.63
CA THR A 251 51.40 4.02 26.23
C THR A 251 52.42 3.54 27.26
N LEU A 252 52.06 2.55 28.07
CA LEU A 252 52.95 1.99 29.10
C LEU A 252 54.10 1.18 28.49
N LEU A 253 53.83 0.45 27.40
CA LEU A 253 54.85 -0.23 26.60
C LEU A 253 55.81 0.79 25.95
N ARG A 254 55.28 1.91 25.45
CA ARG A 254 56.09 3.00 24.89
C ARG A 254 57.06 3.57 25.92
N ALA A 255 56.59 3.89 27.12
CA ALA A 255 57.42 4.41 28.20
C ALA A 255 58.52 3.42 28.60
N LYS A 256 58.22 2.10 28.61
CA LYS A 256 59.21 1.06 28.90
C LYS A 256 60.28 0.91 27.81
N ILE A 257 59.94 1.22 26.55
CA ILE A 257 60.90 1.19 25.44
C ILE A 257 61.91 2.34 25.57
N ASP A 258 61.55 3.43 26.24
CA ASP A 258 62.48 4.55 26.45
C ASP A 258 63.70 4.16 27.30
N ASP A 259 63.56 3.15 28.16
CA ASP A 259 64.63 2.60 29.01
C ASP A 259 65.49 1.51 28.31
N VAL A 260 65.23 1.19 27.03
CA VAL A 260 66.01 0.18 26.29
C VAL A 260 67.41 0.73 25.97
N PRO A 261 68.50 0.06 26.39
CA PRO A 261 69.86 0.57 26.24
C PRO A 261 70.44 0.43 24.84
N ASP A 262 69.96 -0.53 24.03
CA ASP A 262 70.38 -0.68 22.64
C ASP A 262 69.62 0.31 21.74
N PRO A 263 70.31 1.30 21.15
CA PRO A 263 69.66 2.32 20.32
C PRO A 263 69.06 1.76 19.02
N ALA A 264 69.63 0.70 18.44
CA ALA A 264 69.08 0.11 17.21
C ALA A 264 67.76 -0.62 17.50
N LEU A 265 67.74 -1.45 18.54
CA LEU A 265 66.54 -2.15 19.01
C LEU A 265 65.47 -1.18 19.52
N LYS A 266 65.87 -0.09 20.19
CA LYS A 266 64.95 0.96 20.64
C LYS A 266 64.22 1.61 19.47
N VAL A 267 64.93 1.96 18.39
CA VAL A 267 64.33 2.56 17.18
C VAL A 267 63.34 1.59 16.53
N GLU A 268 63.67 0.30 16.47
CA GLU A 268 62.78 -0.74 15.93
C GLU A 268 61.51 -0.91 16.77
N LEU A 269 61.63 -1.08 18.09
CA LEU A 269 60.50 -1.21 19.01
C LEU A 269 59.62 0.06 19.03
N VAL A 270 60.23 1.24 18.94
CA VAL A 270 59.54 2.52 18.81
C VAL A 270 58.69 2.54 17.53
N ARG A 271 59.21 2.03 16.42
CA ARG A 271 58.49 1.93 15.15
C ARG A 271 57.32 0.95 15.27
N ASP A 272 57.54 -0.23 15.83
CA ASP A 272 56.51 -1.27 15.96
C ASP A 272 55.35 -0.84 16.87
N VAL A 273 55.64 -0.21 18.01
CA VAL A 273 54.59 0.32 18.90
C VAL A 273 53.82 1.46 18.26
N ARG A 274 54.48 2.35 17.49
CA ARG A 274 53.76 3.37 16.70
C ARG A 274 52.84 2.73 15.67
N ARG A 275 53.30 1.69 14.98
CA ARG A 275 52.50 0.95 13.99
C ARG A 275 51.30 0.27 14.64
N LEU A 276 51.48 -0.41 15.78
CA LEU A 276 50.38 -1.02 16.55
C LEU A 276 49.38 0.01 17.06
N THR A 277 49.86 1.15 17.57
CA THR A 277 49.01 2.24 18.05
C THR A 277 48.18 2.83 16.91
N SER A 278 48.77 2.98 15.74
CA SER A 278 48.09 3.46 14.54
C SER A 278 47.06 2.44 14.03
N LEU A 279 47.39 1.15 14.00
CA LEU A 279 46.48 0.05 13.64
C LEU A 279 45.26 -0.01 14.55
N VAL A 280 45.48 0.03 15.86
CA VAL A 280 44.41 0.00 16.86
C VAL A 280 43.54 1.24 16.71
N SER A 281 44.12 2.43 16.64
CA SER A 281 43.37 3.68 16.48
C SER A 281 42.54 3.67 15.18
N ALA A 282 43.13 3.22 14.08
CA ALA A 282 42.46 3.08 12.79
C ALA A 282 41.26 2.12 12.83
N MET A 283 41.43 0.94 13.42
CA MET A 283 40.37 -0.06 13.55
C MET A 283 39.20 0.48 14.40
N LEU A 284 39.52 1.22 15.45
CA LEU A 284 38.52 1.81 16.36
C LEU A 284 37.81 3.01 15.74
N ASP A 285 38.52 3.84 14.98
CA ASP A 285 37.95 4.96 14.24
C ASP A 285 37.02 4.45 13.13
N LEU A 286 37.45 3.45 12.36
CA LEU A 286 36.63 2.80 11.34
C LEU A 286 35.37 2.16 11.93
N ALA A 287 35.51 1.49 13.08
CA ALA A 287 34.38 0.85 13.75
C ALA A 287 33.42 1.87 14.42
N ARG A 288 33.90 3.08 14.73
CA ARG A 288 33.04 4.22 15.06
C ARG A 288 32.32 4.73 13.82
N LEU A 289 33.02 4.90 12.69
CA LEU A 289 32.53 5.42 11.40
C LEU A 289 31.40 4.61 10.77
N GLN A 290 31.52 3.28 10.73
CA GLN A 290 30.50 2.39 10.18
C GLN A 290 29.17 2.41 10.95
N ASN A 291 29.15 2.94 12.17
CA ASN A 291 27.98 2.99 13.05
C ASN A 291 27.25 4.34 13.01
N HIS A 292 27.44 5.21 12.02
CA HIS A 292 27.01 6.61 12.09
C HIS A 292 25.51 6.87 11.87
N ALA A 293 24.77 6.87 12.99
CA ALA A 293 23.69 7.83 13.25
C ALA A 293 24.26 8.98 14.12
N ILE A 294 25.34 9.62 13.68
CA ILE A 294 25.93 10.76 14.38
C ILE A 294 25.36 12.04 13.78
N GLU A 295 24.85 12.92 14.64
CA GLU A 295 24.32 14.23 14.26
C GLU A 295 25.41 15.07 13.60
N LYS A 296 25.29 15.30 12.29
CA LYS A 296 26.16 16.21 11.55
C LYS A 296 25.84 17.64 12.00
N ARG A 297 26.88 18.42 12.27
CA ARG A 297 26.76 19.83 12.67
C ARG A 297 27.54 20.71 11.68
N PRO A 298 27.17 22.00 11.55
CA PRO A 298 28.00 22.96 10.82
C PRO A 298 29.39 23.05 11.46
N ILE A 299 30.43 22.83 10.67
CA ILE A 299 31.83 22.83 11.08
C ILE A 299 32.60 23.76 10.15
N ASP A 300 33.40 24.66 10.72
CA ASP A 300 34.33 25.49 9.96
C ASP A 300 35.60 24.71 9.62
N LEU A 301 35.78 24.42 8.34
CA LEU A 301 36.94 23.70 7.83
C LEU A 301 38.25 24.45 8.02
N ALA A 302 38.21 25.79 8.03
CA ALA A 302 39.42 26.60 8.21
C ALA A 302 39.97 26.48 9.63
N GLU A 303 39.10 26.46 10.64
CA GLU A 303 39.47 26.31 12.05
C GLU A 303 40.11 24.94 12.31
N ILE A 304 39.45 23.86 11.88
CA ILE A 304 39.99 22.50 12.06
C ILE A 304 41.33 22.33 11.33
N THR A 305 41.44 22.84 10.10
CA THR A 305 42.67 22.69 9.32
C THR A 305 43.83 23.43 9.98
N LEU A 306 43.59 24.63 10.51
CA LEU A 306 44.58 25.40 11.23
C LEU A 306 45.07 24.68 12.49
N ASP A 307 44.15 24.15 13.30
CA ASP A 307 44.50 23.39 14.50
C ASP A 307 45.36 22.16 14.17
N VAL A 308 44.97 21.40 13.15
CA VAL A 308 45.71 20.20 12.74
C VAL A 308 47.11 20.57 12.27
N LEU A 309 47.27 21.61 11.46
CA LEU A 309 48.60 22.06 11.03
C LEU A 309 49.45 22.53 12.22
N ALA A 310 48.85 23.18 13.22
CA ALA A 310 49.54 23.60 14.43
C ALA A 310 50.04 22.39 15.24
N ASP A 311 49.23 21.34 15.38
CA ASP A 311 49.61 20.10 16.08
C ASP A 311 50.83 19.41 15.42
N PHE A 312 50.94 19.47 14.09
CA PHE A 312 52.07 18.89 13.34
C PHE A 312 53.27 19.83 13.20
N GLY A 313 53.18 21.09 13.64
CA GLY A 313 54.23 22.09 13.54
C GLY A 313 55.61 21.61 14.05
N PRO A 314 55.71 21.02 15.26
CA PRO A 314 56.98 20.51 15.77
C PRO A 314 57.61 19.42 14.89
N SER A 315 56.81 18.46 14.41
CA SER A 315 57.30 17.38 13.55
C SER A 315 57.72 17.86 12.17
N ALA A 316 57.02 18.86 11.62
CA ALA A 316 57.40 19.49 10.36
C ALA A 316 58.71 20.27 10.48
N LEU A 317 58.89 20.97 11.61
CA LEU A 317 60.14 21.69 11.92
C LEU A 317 61.34 20.73 12.02
N ASP A 318 61.17 19.60 12.73
CA ASP A 318 62.20 18.56 12.84
C ASP A 318 62.56 17.94 11.48
N ALA A 319 61.58 17.84 10.57
CA ALA A 319 61.76 17.33 9.21
C ALA A 319 62.29 18.41 8.23
N GLY A 320 62.35 19.67 8.62
CA GLY A 320 62.72 20.79 7.74
C GLY A 320 61.67 21.09 6.66
N ILE A 321 60.40 20.80 6.92
CA ILE A 321 59.27 20.99 6.01
C ILE A 321 58.43 22.19 6.47
N GLU A 322 58.12 23.10 5.56
CA GLU A 322 57.23 24.23 5.79
C GLU A 322 55.76 23.80 5.68
N LEU A 323 54.95 24.11 6.69
CA LEU A 323 53.49 23.94 6.63
C LEU A 323 52.83 25.28 6.28
N ALA A 324 52.02 25.30 5.22
CA ALA A 324 51.30 26.49 4.77
C ALA A 324 49.79 26.24 4.70
N LEU A 325 49.01 27.29 4.97
CA LEU A 325 47.55 27.32 4.81
C LEU A 325 47.18 28.40 3.81
N GLU A 326 46.63 27.99 2.67
CA GLU A 326 46.14 28.87 1.62
C GLU A 326 44.60 28.81 1.57
N ARG A 327 43.97 29.97 1.40
CA ARG A 327 42.51 30.10 1.35
C ARG A 327 42.12 31.17 0.35
N ALA A 328 41.21 30.82 -0.56
CA ALA A 328 40.73 31.72 -1.60
C ALA A 328 39.81 32.84 -1.06
N ASP A 329 39.14 32.60 0.07
CA ASP A 329 38.23 33.54 0.73
C ASP A 329 38.48 33.58 2.25
N GLN A 330 38.16 34.70 2.91
CA GLN A 330 38.41 34.89 4.36
C GLN A 330 37.19 34.57 5.24
N GLY A 331 36.06 34.18 4.65
CA GLY A 331 34.85 33.78 5.37
C GLY A 331 34.91 32.36 5.96
N PRO A 332 34.01 32.01 6.90
CA PRO A 332 33.91 30.67 7.47
C PRO A 332 33.47 29.66 6.40
N LEU A 333 34.17 28.53 6.32
CA LEU A 333 33.91 27.51 5.31
C LEU A 333 33.14 26.34 5.96
N LEU A 334 31.82 26.50 6.05
CA LEU A 334 30.97 25.60 6.81
C LEU A 334 30.56 24.35 6.02
N VAL A 335 30.83 23.16 6.57
CA VAL A 335 30.30 21.87 6.08
C VAL A 335 29.51 21.14 7.16
N GLN A 336 28.60 20.25 6.76
CA GLN A 336 27.88 19.39 7.69
C GLN A 336 28.69 18.12 7.98
N GLY A 337 29.18 17.96 9.21
CA GLY A 337 29.99 16.80 9.54
C GLY A 337 30.17 16.52 11.03
N VAL A 338 31.12 15.64 11.32
CA VAL A 338 31.54 15.27 12.68
C VAL A 338 32.97 15.76 12.88
N ASP A 339 33.17 16.72 13.80
CA ASP A 339 34.44 17.40 14.05
C ASP A 339 35.62 16.43 14.20
N ALA A 340 35.50 15.49 15.14
CA ALA A 340 36.55 14.52 15.41
C ALA A 340 36.90 13.63 14.19
N ALA A 341 35.93 13.35 13.32
CA ALA A 341 36.15 12.56 12.12
C ALA A 341 36.91 13.36 11.05
N ILE A 342 36.49 14.60 10.79
CA ILE A 342 37.18 15.49 9.84
C ILE A 342 38.61 15.78 10.32
N ARG A 343 38.81 16.03 11.62
CA ARG A 343 40.13 16.19 12.23
C ARG A 343 41.01 14.97 12.03
N SER A 344 40.45 13.77 12.21
CA SER A 344 41.17 12.50 11.97
C SER A 344 41.55 12.33 10.50
N ALA A 345 40.65 12.66 9.55
CA ALA A 345 40.96 12.61 8.13
C ALA A 345 42.14 13.54 7.77
N LEU A 346 42.09 14.80 8.22
CA LEU A 346 43.16 15.78 7.97
C LEU A 346 44.48 15.38 8.61
N ALA A 347 44.46 14.89 9.85
CA ALA A 347 45.66 14.42 10.53
C ALA A 347 46.31 13.23 9.80
N ASN A 348 45.50 12.32 9.23
CA ASN A 348 46.01 11.23 8.40
C ASN A 348 46.65 11.74 7.09
N LEU A 349 46.06 12.75 6.43
CA LEU A 349 46.62 13.32 5.20
C LEU A 349 47.94 14.06 5.47
N VAL A 350 47.97 14.94 6.48
CA VAL A 350 49.17 15.70 6.85
C VAL A 350 50.29 14.78 7.35
N GLY A 351 49.94 13.79 8.19
CA GLY A 351 50.89 12.79 8.64
C GLY A 351 51.47 11.95 7.50
N ASN A 352 50.64 11.54 6.53
CA ASN A 352 51.10 10.82 5.35
C ASN A 352 52.08 11.67 4.51
N ALA A 353 51.77 12.95 4.30
CA ALA A 353 52.66 13.86 3.57
C ALA A 353 54.01 14.01 4.28
N LEU A 354 54.03 14.21 5.60
CA LEU A 354 55.27 14.34 6.39
C LEU A 354 56.15 13.08 6.36
N ILE A 355 55.55 11.89 6.37
CA ILE A 355 56.29 10.62 6.42
C ILE A 355 56.74 10.18 5.02
N HIS A 356 55.92 10.40 3.99
CA HIS A 356 56.10 9.77 2.68
C HIS A 356 56.55 10.72 1.57
N ALA A 357 56.39 12.04 1.71
CA ALA A 357 56.79 13.01 0.68
C ALA A 357 58.32 13.19 0.64
N ARG A 358 59.01 12.23 0.04
CA ARG A 358 60.48 12.24 -0.07
C ARG A 358 60.96 13.48 -0.80
N GLY A 359 61.84 14.25 -0.16
CA GLY A 359 62.42 15.47 -0.73
C GLY A 359 61.50 16.69 -0.68
N ALA A 360 60.31 16.57 -0.08
CA ALA A 360 59.41 17.70 0.11
C ALA A 360 60.04 18.75 1.03
N ARG A 361 59.82 20.01 0.70
CA ARG A 361 60.19 21.18 1.50
C ARG A 361 58.96 21.94 1.98
N ARG A 362 57.80 21.69 1.36
CA ARG A 362 56.56 22.38 1.68
C ARG A 362 55.36 21.47 1.55
N ILE A 363 54.48 21.54 2.55
CA ILE A 363 53.13 20.97 2.50
C ILE A 363 52.14 22.12 2.62
N THR A 364 51.24 22.22 1.65
CA THR A 364 50.25 23.30 1.55
C THR A 364 48.85 22.73 1.71
N ALA A 365 48.11 23.22 2.70
CA ALA A 365 46.69 22.98 2.81
C ALA A 365 45.94 24.12 2.10
N THR A 366 45.15 23.79 1.08
CA THR A 366 44.33 24.75 0.34
C THR A 366 42.86 24.51 0.65
N LEU A 367 42.16 25.56 1.08
CA LEU A 367 40.71 25.56 1.27
C LEU A 367 40.01 26.17 0.06
N ASP A 368 39.03 25.45 -0.49
CA ASP A 368 38.14 25.91 -1.55
C ASP A 368 36.67 25.58 -1.17
N ARG A 369 35.68 26.11 -1.89
CA ARG A 369 34.25 25.90 -1.59
C ARG A 369 33.92 24.41 -1.42
N GLY A 370 33.67 24.00 -0.18
CA GLY A 370 33.33 22.63 0.16
C GLY A 370 34.47 21.62 0.01
N SER A 371 35.74 22.05 -0.09
CA SER A 371 36.86 21.11 -0.17
C SER A 371 38.12 21.58 0.55
N ILE A 372 38.94 20.60 0.97
CA ILE A 372 40.29 20.83 1.51
C ILE A 372 41.25 19.95 0.71
N SER A 373 42.33 20.53 0.19
CA SER A 373 43.43 19.76 -0.40
C SER A 373 44.72 19.90 0.40
N ILE A 374 45.40 18.79 0.61
CA ILE A 374 46.77 18.75 1.14
C ILE A 374 47.70 18.42 -0.05
N HIS A 375 48.60 19.34 -0.37
CA HIS A 375 49.59 19.22 -1.44
C HIS A 375 51.01 19.16 -0.85
N ASP A 376 51.79 18.15 -1.22
CA ASP A 376 53.24 18.11 -0.97
C ASP A 376 54.03 18.35 -2.27
N ASP A 377 55.22 18.95 -2.16
CA ASP A 377 56.16 19.17 -3.27
C ASP A 377 57.22 18.05 -3.41
N GLY A 378 56.90 16.84 -2.95
CA GLY A 378 57.82 15.71 -2.92
C GLY A 378 57.99 14.98 -4.26
N ALA A 379 58.59 13.79 -4.20
CA ALA A 379 58.88 12.96 -5.37
C ALA A 379 57.64 12.43 -6.13
N GLY A 380 56.42 12.62 -5.61
CA GLY A 380 55.19 12.09 -6.20
C GLY A 380 55.08 10.57 -6.14
N LEU A 381 54.00 10.04 -6.71
CA LEU A 381 53.70 8.61 -6.82
C LEU A 381 53.98 8.10 -8.24
N PRO A 382 54.43 6.84 -8.41
CA PRO A 382 54.57 6.22 -9.73
C PRO A 382 53.20 5.94 -10.37
N ASP A 383 53.17 5.88 -11.69
CA ASP A 383 51.98 5.56 -12.48
C ASP A 383 51.30 4.26 -11.97
N ASP A 384 49.97 4.25 -11.92
CA ASP A 384 49.09 3.17 -11.41
C ASP A 384 49.12 2.90 -9.88
N ALA A 385 49.80 3.71 -9.07
CA ALA A 385 49.81 3.55 -7.61
C ALA A 385 48.51 4.03 -6.92
N GLU A 386 47.77 4.96 -7.53
CA GLU A 386 46.63 5.65 -6.91
C GLU A 386 45.51 4.69 -6.48
N HIS A 387 45.14 3.72 -7.33
CA HIS A 387 44.10 2.74 -7.01
C HIS A 387 44.50 1.77 -5.90
N LYS A 388 45.79 1.45 -5.79
CA LYS A 388 46.33 0.49 -4.81
C LYS A 388 46.45 1.09 -3.41
N LEU A 389 46.76 2.39 -3.32
CA LEU A 389 46.89 3.12 -2.05
C LEU A 389 45.57 3.29 -1.28
N LEU A 390 44.44 3.06 -1.94
CA LEU A 390 43.11 3.12 -1.34
C LEU A 390 42.67 1.78 -0.74
N GLU A 391 43.40 0.69 -0.96
CA GLU A 391 43.10 -0.59 -0.33
C GLU A 391 43.66 -0.66 1.11
N PRO A 392 42.88 -1.16 2.09
CA PRO A 392 43.38 -1.34 3.45
C PRO A 392 44.65 -2.19 3.48
N PHE A 393 45.63 -1.80 4.29
CA PHE A 393 46.90 -2.51 4.52
C PHE A 393 47.91 -2.45 3.36
N GLN A 394 47.67 -1.66 2.31
CA GLN A 394 48.67 -1.45 1.25
C GLN A 394 49.58 -0.27 1.57
N THR A 395 50.89 -0.46 1.42
CA THR A 395 51.91 0.60 1.51
C THR A 395 52.65 0.67 0.18
N GLY A 396 52.76 1.86 -0.41
CA GLY A 396 53.41 2.06 -1.72
C GLY A 396 54.94 1.91 -1.72
N ASN A 397 55.56 1.55 -0.59
CA ASN A 397 57.01 1.39 -0.47
C ASN A 397 57.37 0.23 0.48
N SER A 398 58.37 -0.56 0.10
CA SER A 398 58.93 -1.69 0.88
C SER A 398 59.64 -1.28 2.18
N ALA A 399 59.57 -0.01 2.59
CA ALA A 399 60.21 0.54 3.77
C ALA A 399 59.17 0.93 4.83
N GLY A 400 58.53 -0.09 5.43
CA GLY A 400 58.09 -0.23 6.83
C GLY A 400 57.43 0.87 7.67
N ASP A 401 57.32 2.13 7.24
CA ASP A 401 56.87 3.26 8.06
C ASP A 401 55.41 3.62 7.76
N GLY A 402 54.48 2.72 8.12
CA GLY A 402 53.06 2.98 7.99
C GLY A 402 52.21 1.71 8.03
N ALA A 403 51.03 1.77 8.65
CA ALA A 403 50.09 0.65 8.69
C ALA A 403 49.34 0.43 7.35
N GLY A 404 49.46 1.36 6.38
CA GLY A 404 48.69 1.31 5.13
C GLY A 404 47.18 1.54 5.33
N LEU A 405 46.79 2.17 6.44
CA LEU A 405 45.39 2.36 6.81
C LEU A 405 44.91 3.81 6.70
N GLY A 406 45.81 4.80 6.74
CA GLY A 406 45.45 6.21 6.80
C GLY A 406 44.50 6.64 5.68
N LEU A 407 44.80 6.29 4.43
CA LEU A 407 43.96 6.64 3.28
C LEU A 407 42.63 5.87 3.24
N SER A 408 42.61 4.62 3.69
CA SER A 408 41.38 3.83 3.78
C SER A 408 40.40 4.40 4.82
N ILE A 409 40.92 4.94 5.93
CA ILE A 409 40.13 5.63 6.97
C ILE A 409 39.59 6.95 6.41
N VAL A 410 40.44 7.74 5.74
CA VAL A 410 40.04 9.00 5.11
C VAL A 410 38.91 8.76 4.11
N ARG A 411 39.01 7.73 3.28
CA ARG A 411 37.95 7.34 2.33
C ARG A 411 36.64 7.01 3.04
N GLU A 412 36.69 6.24 4.12
CA GLU A 412 35.50 5.87 4.90
C GLU A 412 34.87 7.10 5.57
N ILE A 413 35.70 8.02 6.10
CA ILE A 413 35.24 9.30 6.65
C ILE A 413 34.51 10.10 5.58
N MET A 414 35.11 10.25 4.38
CA MET A 414 34.48 11.01 3.30
C MET A 414 33.18 10.37 2.84
N ALA A 415 33.15 9.04 2.68
CA ALA A 415 31.93 8.31 2.33
C ALA A 415 30.81 8.55 3.37
N ALA A 416 31.11 8.49 4.68
CA ALA A 416 30.15 8.78 5.75
C ALA A 416 29.64 10.24 5.73
N HIS A 417 30.45 11.16 5.21
CA HIS A 417 30.08 12.56 5.02
C HIS A 417 29.33 12.82 3.70
N GLY A 418 29.19 11.81 2.83
CA GLY A 418 28.62 11.94 1.49
C GLY A 418 29.56 12.61 0.49
N GLY A 419 30.83 12.72 0.85
CA GLY A 419 31.88 13.33 0.04
C GLY A 419 32.83 12.29 -0.56
N GLU A 420 33.90 12.78 -1.19
CA GLU A 420 34.88 11.97 -1.90
C GLU A 420 36.32 12.36 -1.56
N LEU A 421 37.23 11.39 -1.56
CA LEU A 421 38.67 11.60 -1.54
C LEU A 421 39.21 11.48 -2.97
N VAL A 422 39.80 12.55 -3.49
CA VAL A 422 40.46 12.57 -4.80
C VAL A 422 41.97 12.65 -4.59
N ILE A 423 42.72 11.79 -5.27
CA ILE A 423 44.19 11.79 -5.26
C ILE A 423 44.65 12.17 -6.66
N SER A 424 45.64 13.06 -6.75
CA SER A 424 46.30 13.42 -7.99
C SER A 424 47.79 13.55 -7.72
N SER A 425 48.61 12.74 -8.38
CA SER A 425 50.06 12.75 -8.23
C SER A 425 50.75 12.67 -9.58
N GLU A 426 51.90 13.35 -9.71
CA GLU A 426 52.79 13.23 -10.87
C GLU A 426 54.21 12.94 -10.38
N PRO A 427 54.93 11.94 -10.94
CA PRO A 427 56.33 11.68 -10.59
C PRO A 427 57.18 12.96 -10.68
N GLY A 428 57.82 13.33 -9.58
CA GLY A 428 58.68 14.51 -9.46
C GLY A 428 57.96 15.84 -9.28
N ARG A 429 56.62 15.87 -9.14
CA ARG A 429 55.85 17.11 -8.91
C ARG A 429 54.97 17.06 -7.66
N GLY A 430 55.13 16.03 -6.83
CA GLY A 430 54.43 15.89 -5.57
C GLY A 430 53.05 15.24 -5.68
N THR A 431 52.31 15.22 -4.57
CA THR A 431 50.98 14.61 -4.49
C THR A 431 49.98 15.60 -3.91
N THR A 432 48.76 15.58 -4.45
CA THR A 432 47.62 16.34 -3.95
C THR A 432 46.52 15.39 -3.53
N MET A 433 46.12 15.46 -2.27
CA MET A 433 44.99 14.70 -1.72
C MET A 433 43.88 15.67 -1.34
N ARG A 434 42.71 15.55 -1.98
CA ARG A 434 41.59 16.48 -1.84
C ARG A 434 40.36 15.79 -1.23
N LEU A 435 39.86 16.36 -0.14
CA LEU A 435 38.60 16.01 0.50
C LEU A 435 37.49 16.90 -0.06
N CYS A 436 36.56 16.32 -0.82
CA CYS A 436 35.41 17.02 -1.41
C CYS A 436 34.15 16.72 -0.60
N PHE A 437 33.58 17.72 0.07
CA PHE A 437 32.31 17.62 0.80
C PHE A 437 31.14 18.02 -0.11
N PRO A 438 29.91 17.52 0.15
CA PRO A 438 28.72 18.03 -0.53
C PRO A 438 28.58 19.53 -0.29
N GLU A 439 28.33 20.31 -1.35
CA GLU A 439 27.96 21.71 -1.17
C GLU A 439 26.74 21.78 -0.25
N ALA A 440 26.81 22.63 0.79
CA ALA A 440 25.65 22.90 1.61
C ALA A 440 24.60 23.56 0.71
N THR A 441 23.67 22.77 0.17
CA THR A 441 22.49 23.31 -0.51
C THR A 441 21.86 24.28 0.46
N ALA A 442 21.96 25.56 0.16
CA ALA A 442 21.32 26.64 0.90
C ALA A 442 19.82 26.32 0.90
N THR A 443 19.39 25.58 1.91
CA THR A 443 17.99 25.23 2.11
C THR A 443 17.35 26.51 2.62
N THR A 444 16.95 27.35 1.67
CA THR A 444 15.90 28.36 1.70
C THR A 444 15.16 28.38 3.02
N ARG A 445 15.74 29.08 4.01
CA ARG A 445 15.07 29.52 5.23
C ARG A 445 14.25 30.77 4.88
N SER A 446 13.37 30.66 3.88
CA SER A 446 12.57 31.78 3.35
C SER A 446 11.08 31.46 3.30
N ARG A 447 10.62 30.35 3.89
CA ARG A 447 9.20 29.94 3.84
C ARG A 447 8.44 30.01 5.17
N GLN A 448 8.99 30.67 6.19
CA GLN A 448 8.35 30.76 7.51
C GLN A 448 8.13 32.19 8.03
N LEU A 449 8.44 33.24 7.25
CA LEU A 449 8.05 34.62 7.60
C LEU A 449 6.81 35.16 6.85
N ASP A 450 6.30 34.49 5.81
CA ASP A 450 5.20 35.02 4.98
C ASP A 450 3.79 34.47 5.33
N LEU A 451 3.64 33.74 6.44
CA LEU A 451 2.32 33.23 6.88
C LEU A 451 1.71 34.03 8.05
N GLN A 452 2.28 35.19 8.41
CA GLN A 452 1.67 36.11 9.39
C GLN A 452 1.12 37.40 8.78
N THR A 453 0.96 37.48 7.46
CA THR A 453 0.32 38.64 6.84
C THR A 453 -0.58 38.23 5.68
N ARG A 454 -1.73 37.62 6.00
CA ARG A 454 -2.98 37.76 5.26
C ARG A 454 -4.18 37.23 6.01
#